data_AF-A0A9X5RPY8-F1
#
_entry.id   AF-A0A9X5RPY8-F1
#
_cell.length_a   1.000
_cell.length_b   1.000
_cell.length_c   1.000
_cell.angle_alpha   90.00
_cell.angle_beta   90.00
_cell.angle_gamma   90.00
#
_symmetry.space_group_name_H-M   'P 1'
#
loop_
_entity.id
_entity.type
_entity.pdbx_description
1 polymer ?
#
loop_
_entity_poly.entity_id
_entity_poly.type
_entity_poly.pdbx_seq_one_letter_code
_entity_poly.pdbx_strand_id
1 'polypeptide(L)'
;MNKKTKTLSSILLGFTLALTGCAGTKAEENHGKQKQEQVAKETKKENKLTKGQKMANILSEANWQGTRVYDKDKNDLTKENANFIGLAKYDAKSGRYEFFDAKTGASRGDKGTFFITNNGKKEY
;
A
#
# COMPACT_ATOMS: atom_id res chain seq x y z
N MET A 1 -34.46 -0.99 36.72
CA MET A 1 -34.10 -0.91 38.16
C MET A 1 -32.59 -1.12 38.29
N ASN A 2 -31.89 -0.07 38.72
CA ASN A 2 -30.56 -0.04 39.37
C ASN A 2 -29.32 -0.58 38.62
N LYS A 3 -28.14 0.04 38.65
CA LYS A 3 -27.60 1.27 39.27
C LYS A 3 -26.18 1.48 38.68
N LYS A 4 -25.82 2.73 38.35
CA LYS A 4 -24.59 3.48 38.74
C LYS A 4 -23.20 2.86 38.41
N THR A 5 -22.13 3.57 38.03
CA THR A 5 -21.80 4.98 37.77
C THR A 5 -20.39 5.04 37.14
N LYS A 6 -20.13 6.15 36.45
CA LYS A 6 -18.86 6.69 35.91
C LYS A 6 -17.64 6.58 36.85
N THR A 7 -16.43 6.53 36.26
CA THR A 7 -15.34 7.48 36.55
C THR A 7 -14.30 7.50 35.41
N LEU A 8 -14.01 8.71 34.93
CA LEU A 8 -12.87 9.07 34.11
C LEU A 8 -11.66 9.20 35.03
N SER A 9 -10.51 8.64 34.66
CA SER A 9 -9.23 8.94 35.31
C SER A 9 -8.27 9.50 34.27
N SER A 10 -8.15 10.83 34.28
CA SER A 10 -7.08 11.55 33.60
C SER A 10 -5.84 11.52 34.48
N ILE A 11 -4.71 11.09 33.94
CA ILE A 11 -3.40 11.45 34.50
C ILE A 11 -2.62 12.09 33.35
N LEU A 12 -2.68 13.43 33.32
CA LEU A 12 -1.60 14.25 32.76
C LEU A 12 -0.41 14.12 33.73
N LEU A 13 0.73 13.63 33.25
CA LEU A 13 2.02 13.99 33.85
C LEU A 13 2.92 14.52 32.74
N GLY A 14 3.25 15.80 32.85
CA GLY A 14 3.97 16.57 31.86
C GLY A 14 5.48 16.33 31.84
N PHE A 15 6.00 16.45 30.61
CA PHE A 15 7.24 17.13 30.19
C PHE A 15 8.35 17.39 31.21
N THR A 16 9.55 16.93 30.87
CA THR A 16 10.78 17.75 30.92
C THR A 16 11.76 17.28 29.83
N LEU A 17 11.87 18.04 28.74
CA LEU A 17 13.02 17.98 27.82
C LEU A 17 14.13 18.84 28.43
N ALA A 18 15.25 18.24 28.82
CA ALA A 18 16.46 18.98 29.16
C ALA A 18 17.22 19.31 27.86
N LEU A 19 17.08 20.55 27.40
CA LEU A 19 17.97 21.14 26.39
C LEU A 19 19.11 21.85 27.12
N THR A 20 20.28 21.21 27.16
CA THR A 20 21.51 21.84 27.61
C THR A 20 21.99 22.83 26.55
N GLY A 21 21.81 24.12 26.80
CA GLY A 21 22.32 25.20 25.97
C GLY A 21 23.73 25.63 26.38
N CYS A 22 24.58 25.88 25.38
CA CYS A 22 25.76 26.73 25.54
C CYS A 22 25.46 28.12 24.95
N ALA A 23 25.92 29.13 25.67
CA ALA A 23 25.53 30.53 25.58
C ALA A 23 26.07 31.27 24.34
N GLY A 24 25.33 32.29 23.91
CA GLY A 24 25.77 33.28 22.92
C GLY A 24 24.81 34.48 22.84
N THR A 25 25.03 35.47 23.71
CA THR A 25 24.80 36.94 23.59
C THR A 25 23.43 37.52 23.17
N LYS A 26 23.00 38.53 23.95
CA LYS A 26 21.75 39.32 23.84
C LYS A 26 21.78 40.39 22.73
N ALA A 27 20.62 40.68 22.14
CA ALA A 27 20.19 42.02 21.71
C ALA A 27 18.65 42.07 21.57
N GLU A 28 18.08 43.23 21.93
CA GLU A 28 16.66 43.53 22.11
C GLU A 28 15.88 43.90 20.83
N GLU A 29 14.56 43.77 20.97
CA GLU A 29 13.48 44.60 20.40
C GLU A 29 12.96 44.45 18.93
N ASN A 30 11.68 44.05 18.91
CA ASN A 30 10.54 44.73 18.26
C ASN A 30 10.04 44.33 16.85
N HIS A 31 8.70 44.26 16.81
CA HIS A 31 7.79 44.31 15.66
C HIS A 31 7.72 43.13 14.70
N GLY A 32 6.51 42.55 14.55
CA GLY A 32 6.18 41.80 13.34
C GLY A 32 5.10 40.72 13.48
N LYS A 33 3.86 41.12 13.72
CA LYS A 33 2.67 40.30 13.50
C LYS A 33 2.60 39.90 12.02
N GLN A 34 3.01 38.68 11.65
CA GLN A 34 2.66 38.10 10.34
C GLN A 34 2.19 36.66 10.47
N LYS A 35 0.87 36.56 10.63
CA LYS A 35 0.06 35.38 10.33
C LYS A 35 0.16 35.15 8.82
N GLN A 36 1.10 34.32 8.37
CA GLN A 36 1.11 33.83 6.99
C GLN A 36 0.18 32.63 6.90
N GLU A 37 -1.06 32.95 6.58
CA GLU A 37 -2.08 32.04 6.11
C GLU A 37 -1.62 31.49 4.76
N GLN A 38 -0.87 30.38 4.80
CA GLN A 38 -0.66 29.56 3.61
C GLN A 38 -2.00 28.90 3.29
N VAL A 39 -2.76 29.59 2.43
CA VAL A 39 -3.86 29.01 1.68
C VAL A 39 -3.28 27.85 0.87
N ALA A 40 -3.35 26.65 1.44
CA ALA A 40 -3.19 25.43 0.70
C ALA A 40 -4.25 25.47 -0.42
N LYS A 41 -3.80 25.71 -1.65
CA LYS A 41 -4.59 25.36 -2.83
C LYS A 41 -4.76 23.84 -2.79
N GLU A 42 -5.82 23.38 -2.12
CA GLU A 42 -6.40 22.08 -2.37
C GLU A 42 -6.92 22.10 -3.81
N THR A 43 -6.02 21.88 -4.76
CA THR A 43 -6.43 21.24 -6.00
C THR A 43 -7.09 19.94 -5.57
N LYS A 44 -8.42 19.89 -5.67
CA LYS A 44 -9.18 18.63 -5.64
C LYS A 44 -8.58 17.73 -6.71
N LYS A 45 -7.57 16.94 -6.34
CA LYS A 45 -7.12 15.80 -7.13
C LYS A 45 -8.30 14.86 -7.09
N GLU A 46 -9.02 14.82 -8.20
CA GLU A 46 -9.93 13.74 -8.50
C GLU A 46 -9.16 12.43 -8.21
N ASN A 47 -9.68 11.60 -7.29
CA ASN A 47 -9.05 10.33 -6.88
C ASN A 47 -9.15 9.31 -8.02
N LYS A 48 -8.50 9.62 -9.15
CA LYS A 48 -8.46 8.76 -10.31
C LYS A 48 -7.50 7.62 -10.04
N LEU A 49 -7.99 6.39 -10.16
CA LEU A 49 -7.16 5.20 -10.06
C LEU A 49 -5.99 5.28 -11.05
N THR A 50 -4.80 4.92 -10.56
CA THR A 50 -3.62 4.73 -11.40
C THR A 50 -3.84 3.59 -12.39
N LYS A 51 -3.00 3.51 -13.44
CA LYS A 51 -3.09 2.38 -14.38
C LYS A 51 -2.83 1.05 -13.66
N GLY A 52 -1.87 1.03 -12.74
CA GLY A 52 -1.58 -0.15 -11.91
C GLY A 52 -2.78 -0.61 -11.09
N GLN A 53 -3.48 0.32 -10.42
CA GLN A 53 -4.69 -0.01 -9.64
C GLN A 53 -5.81 -0.57 -10.51
N LYS A 54 -6.03 -0.01 -11.70
CA LYS A 54 -7.02 -0.56 -12.65
C LYS A 54 -6.67 -1.97 -13.08
N MET A 55 -5.39 -2.25 -13.36
CA MET A 55 -4.94 -3.59 -13.74
C MET A 55 -5.03 -4.58 -12.58
N ALA A 56 -4.72 -4.16 -11.34
CA ALA A 56 -4.88 -5.01 -10.17
C ALA A 56 -6.35 -5.39 -9.98
N ASN A 57 -7.29 -4.46 -10.19
CA ASN A 57 -8.71 -4.76 -10.17
C ASN A 57 -9.10 -5.81 -11.22
N ILE A 58 -8.60 -5.69 -12.46
CA ILE A 58 -8.82 -6.69 -13.53
C ILE A 58 -8.30 -8.06 -13.11
N LEU A 59 -7.11 -8.14 -12.52
CA LEU A 59 -6.56 -9.42 -12.03
C LEU A 59 -7.47 -10.05 -10.96
N SER A 60 -8.15 -9.25 -10.15
CA SER A 60 -9.06 -9.71 -9.09
C SER A 60 -10.49 -10.01 -9.52
N GLU A 61 -10.89 -9.66 -10.76
CA GLU A 61 -12.24 -9.94 -11.27
C GLU A 61 -12.45 -11.42 -11.61
N ALA A 62 -11.38 -12.18 -11.82
CA ALA A 62 -11.44 -13.59 -12.18
C ALA A 62 -10.27 -14.37 -11.56
N ASN A 63 -10.42 -15.70 -11.51
CA ASN A 63 -9.28 -16.58 -11.33
C ASN A 63 -8.60 -16.79 -12.69
N TRP A 64 -7.27 -16.86 -12.71
CA TRP A 64 -6.48 -16.98 -13.94
C TRP A 64 -5.82 -18.34 -14.02
N GLN A 65 -5.55 -18.79 -15.24
CA GLN A 65 -4.77 -19.99 -15.52
C GLN A 65 -3.72 -19.68 -16.59
N GLY A 66 -2.46 -20.01 -16.32
CA GLY A 66 -1.42 -19.98 -17.35
C GLY A 66 -1.75 -20.97 -18.47
N THR A 67 -1.60 -20.58 -19.73
CA THR A 67 -1.99 -21.42 -20.88
C THR A 67 -0.81 -21.87 -21.72
N ARG A 68 0.08 -20.94 -22.07
CA ARG A 68 1.24 -21.19 -22.93
C ARG A 68 2.42 -20.34 -22.49
N VAL A 69 3.62 -20.84 -22.72
CA VAL A 69 4.89 -20.10 -22.54
C VAL A 69 5.56 -19.98 -23.90
N TYR A 70 5.89 -18.75 -24.29
CA TYR A 70 6.56 -18.46 -25.56
C TYR A 70 7.88 -17.75 -25.29
N ASP A 71 8.88 -18.02 -26.12
CA ASP A 71 10.06 -17.16 -26.20
C ASP A 71 9.79 -15.89 -27.04
N LYS A 72 10.82 -15.04 -27.18
CA LYS A 72 10.76 -13.81 -27.95
C LYS A 72 10.49 -14.03 -29.46
N ASP A 73 10.80 -15.22 -29.97
CA ASP A 73 10.66 -15.59 -31.37
C ASP A 73 9.35 -16.37 -31.62
N LYS A 74 8.48 -16.49 -30.59
CA LYS A 74 7.18 -17.17 -30.57
C LYS A 74 7.24 -18.69 -30.67
N ASN A 75 8.37 -19.30 -30.34
CA ASN A 75 8.42 -20.75 -30.19
C ASN A 75 7.66 -21.15 -28.91
N ASP A 76 6.85 -22.19 -29.01
CA ASP A 76 6.12 -22.72 -27.86
C ASP A 76 7.06 -23.55 -26.98
N LEU A 77 7.30 -23.07 -25.76
CA LEU A 77 8.17 -23.70 -24.75
C LEU A 77 7.36 -24.11 -23.51
N THR A 78 6.06 -24.34 -23.67
CA THR A 78 5.16 -24.66 -22.55
C THR A 78 5.55 -25.95 -21.84
N LYS A 79 6.07 -26.94 -22.58
CA LYS A 79 6.46 -28.24 -22.03
C LYS A 79 7.71 -28.12 -21.15
N GLU A 80 8.68 -27.34 -21.61
CA GLU A 80 9.96 -27.10 -20.96
C GLU A 80 9.81 -26.22 -19.72
N ASN A 81 8.76 -25.38 -19.68
CA ASN A 81 8.47 -24.42 -18.62
C ASN A 81 7.14 -24.71 -17.90
N ALA A 82 6.78 -26.00 -17.80
CA ALA A 82 5.48 -26.42 -17.26
C ALA A 82 5.24 -25.96 -15.80
N ASN A 83 6.30 -25.66 -15.05
CA ASN A 83 6.21 -25.11 -13.69
C ASN A 83 5.53 -23.73 -13.63
N PHE A 84 5.59 -22.92 -14.71
CA PHE A 84 4.88 -21.64 -14.79
C PHE A 84 3.37 -21.78 -15.04
N ILE A 85 2.92 -22.97 -15.43
CA ILE A 85 1.50 -23.23 -15.67
C ILE A 85 0.83 -23.60 -14.34
N GLY A 86 0.01 -22.69 -13.82
CA GLY A 86 -0.77 -22.83 -12.60
C GLY A 86 -2.05 -22.02 -12.65
N LEU A 87 -2.86 -22.15 -11.60
CA LEU A 87 -3.96 -21.21 -11.35
C LEU A 87 -3.45 -20.08 -10.46
N ALA A 88 -3.99 -18.88 -10.65
CA ALA A 88 -3.67 -17.71 -9.86
C ALA A 88 -4.96 -17.04 -9.37
N LYS A 89 -4.94 -16.64 -8.10
CA LYS A 89 -5.99 -15.83 -7.49
C LYS A 89 -5.37 -14.56 -6.93
N TYR A 90 -6.01 -13.43 -7.22
CA TYR A 90 -5.58 -12.11 -6.77
C TYR A 90 -6.69 -11.41 -6.02
N ASP A 91 -6.35 -10.71 -4.94
CA ASP A 91 -7.25 -9.82 -4.20
C ASP A 91 -6.64 -8.42 -4.11
N ALA A 92 -7.11 -7.50 -4.97
CA ALA A 92 -6.58 -6.15 -5.09
C ALA A 92 -6.86 -5.29 -3.84
N LYS A 93 -7.89 -5.64 -3.06
CA LYS A 93 -8.25 -4.90 -1.84
C LYS A 93 -7.20 -5.09 -0.74
N SER A 94 -6.76 -6.32 -0.51
CA SER A 94 -5.71 -6.67 0.45
C SER A 94 -4.31 -6.72 -0.19
N GLY A 95 -4.23 -6.65 -1.52
CA GLY A 95 -3.00 -6.79 -2.28
C GLY A 95 -2.40 -8.19 -2.15
N ARG A 96 -3.21 -9.25 -2.05
CA ARG A 96 -2.74 -10.63 -1.82
C ARG A 96 -2.89 -11.49 -3.07
N TYR A 97 -1.95 -12.42 -3.26
CA TYR A 97 -2.05 -13.46 -4.28
C TYR A 97 -1.82 -14.85 -3.68
N GLU A 98 -2.27 -15.88 -4.39
CA GLU A 98 -1.90 -17.29 -4.16
C GLU A 98 -1.91 -18.06 -5.49
N PHE A 99 -0.94 -18.97 -5.65
CA PHE A 99 -0.86 -19.89 -6.79
C PHE A 99 -1.26 -21.31 -6.43
N PHE A 100 -1.93 -21.96 -7.37
CA PHE A 100 -2.45 -23.31 -7.23
C PHE A 100 -2.02 -24.17 -8.40
N ASP A 101 -2.00 -25.48 -8.19
CA ASP A 101 -1.77 -26.44 -9.24
C ASP A 101 -2.92 -26.45 -10.27
N ALA A 102 -2.59 -26.44 -11.56
CA ALA A 102 -3.56 -26.34 -12.64
C ALA A 102 -4.47 -27.56 -12.80
N LYS A 103 -4.02 -28.75 -12.35
CA LYS A 103 -4.79 -30.00 -12.52
C LYS A 103 -5.64 -30.31 -11.29
N THR A 104 -5.06 -30.12 -10.11
CA THR A 104 -5.65 -30.53 -8.84
C THR A 104 -6.35 -29.39 -8.11
N GLY A 105 -6.02 -28.13 -8.45
CA GLY A 105 -6.49 -26.95 -7.72
C GLY A 105 -5.89 -26.81 -6.31
N ALA A 106 -4.97 -27.70 -5.91
CA ALA A 106 -4.31 -27.62 -4.62
C ALA A 106 -3.39 -26.40 -4.56
N SER A 107 -3.34 -25.73 -3.40
CA SER A 107 -2.40 -24.64 -3.17
C SER A 107 -0.96 -25.13 -3.36
N ARG A 108 -0.14 -24.31 -4.03
CA ARG A 108 1.31 -24.55 -4.14
C ARG A 108 2.07 -24.06 -2.91
N GLY A 109 1.38 -23.45 -1.94
CA GLY A 109 2.00 -22.75 -0.81
C GLY A 109 2.68 -21.43 -1.19
N ASP A 110 2.72 -21.08 -2.47
CA ASP A 110 3.22 -19.82 -2.98
C ASP A 110 2.11 -18.76 -2.92
N LYS A 111 2.24 -17.87 -1.94
CA LYS A 111 1.31 -16.79 -1.66
C LYS A 111 2.03 -15.62 -1.05
N GLY A 112 1.57 -14.42 -1.36
CA GLY A 112 2.27 -13.22 -0.95
C GLY A 112 1.45 -11.97 -1.15
N THR A 113 2.16 -10.86 -1.17
CA THR A 113 1.60 -9.57 -1.57
C THR A 113 1.95 -9.33 -3.03
N PHE A 114 1.00 -8.80 -3.79
CA PHE A 114 1.24 -8.34 -5.15
C PHE A 114 0.86 -6.87 -5.31
N PHE A 115 1.50 -6.18 -6.24
CA PHE A 115 1.04 -4.89 -6.72
C PHE A 115 1.56 -4.62 -8.13
N ILE A 116 0.83 -3.76 -8.85
CA ILE A 116 1.25 -3.27 -10.16
C ILE A 116 1.70 -1.82 -10.00
N THR A 117 2.90 -1.54 -10.51
CA THR A 117 3.45 -0.18 -10.58
C THR A 117 2.43 0.83 -11.11
N ASN A 118 2.44 2.07 -10.62
CA ASN A 118 1.44 3.09 -10.99
C ASN A 118 1.26 3.29 -12.50
N ASN A 119 2.33 3.08 -13.28
CA ASN A 119 2.34 3.17 -14.74
C ASN A 119 1.89 1.88 -15.47
N GLY A 120 1.57 0.81 -14.75
CA GLY A 120 1.07 -0.45 -15.27
C GLY A 120 2.09 -1.31 -16.02
N LYS A 121 3.41 -1.08 -15.83
CA LYS A 121 4.45 -1.77 -16.63
C LYS A 121 5.01 -3.03 -15.97
N LYS A 122 4.92 -3.14 -14.65
CA LYS A 122 5.48 -4.24 -13.87
C LYS A 122 4.56 -4.63 -12.72
N GLU A 123 4.46 -5.93 -12.51
CA GLU A 123 3.88 -6.59 -11.34
C GLU A 123 5.04 -7.04 -10.44
N TYR A 124 4.83 -6.96 -9.12
CA TYR A 124 5.73 -7.38 -8.05
C TYR A 124 4.94 -8.13 -7.00
#